data_AF-A0A0C3CV67-F1
#
_entry.id   AF-A0A0C3CV67-F1
#
_cell.length_a   1.000
_cell.length_b   1.000
_cell.length_c   1.000
_cell.angle_alpha   90.00
_cell.angle_beta   90.00
_cell.angle_gamma   90.00
#
_symmetry.space_group_name_H-M   'P 1'
#
loop_
_entity.id
_entity.type
_entity.pdbx_description
1 polymer ?
#
loop_
_entity_poly.entity_id
_entity_poly.type
_entity_poly.pdbx_seq_one_letter_code
_entity_poly.pdbx_strand_id
1 'polypeptide(L)'
;MSSDKNARTLSQPSNRARPREIREKKVVFKGVLDSPFRIHWPSVPLNLQNAILSHILQLLEGVSAYLSHRSAQNRKRKRNAILGEPTSQKKPRKTLNTGENASPHDRPSLEPINQKPTVEAAERVDFESPLILSHLLYGVNVVTKRLEIQTQRARRPTVISADISGQLLDPKPLKYIFVCRADVDPPLLIDHLPHLVAAYNSTNPSEYLKLIPLPQGSELALARALGIRKVTVLGIDTGFPDDPRLSSLLESVSTLSASWLSTPAPPLIATHIKHLRTTAPKDMKAARVLRTEEKAAAKEKKKKHLPKSSPLQ
;
A
#
# COMPACT_ATOMS: atom_id res chain seq x y z
N MET A 1 -25.12 -11.16 36.22
CA MET A 1 -25.23 -12.05 35.03
C MET A 1 -23.84 -12.20 34.43
N SER A 2 -23.19 -13.33 34.70
CA SER A 2 -21.82 -13.61 34.28
C SER A 2 -21.76 -13.95 32.80
N SER A 3 -21.11 -13.11 32.01
CA SER A 3 -20.83 -13.39 30.61
C SER A 3 -19.64 -14.33 30.48
N ASP A 4 -19.91 -15.57 30.09
CA ASP A 4 -18.93 -16.55 29.65
C ASP A 4 -18.13 -16.01 28.45
N LYS A 5 -16.93 -15.48 28.73
CA LYS A 5 -15.97 -15.10 27.70
C LYS A 5 -15.26 -16.37 27.22
N ASN A 6 -15.86 -17.03 26.23
CA ASN A 6 -15.31 -18.21 25.56
C ASN A 6 -13.85 -17.99 25.14
N ALA A 7 -12.94 -18.80 25.68
CA ALA A 7 -11.53 -18.82 25.29
C ALA A 7 -11.42 -19.23 23.82
N ARG A 8 -10.94 -18.32 22.95
CA ARG A 8 -10.69 -18.62 21.54
C ARG A 8 -9.62 -19.71 21.42
N THR A 9 -10.04 -20.92 21.07
CA THR A 9 -9.14 -22.04 20.75
C THR A 9 -8.65 -21.91 19.31
N LEU A 10 -7.39 -21.52 19.12
CA LEU A 10 -6.76 -21.54 17.79
C LEU A 10 -6.46 -22.99 17.41
N SER A 11 -7.33 -23.60 16.59
CA SER A 11 -7.27 -25.01 16.22
C SER A 11 -6.72 -25.25 14.81
N GLN A 12 -5.91 -24.36 14.23
CA GLN A 12 -5.36 -24.60 12.89
C GLN A 12 -4.30 -25.71 12.94
N PRO A 13 -4.56 -26.91 12.37
CA PRO A 13 -3.53 -27.90 12.21
C PRO A 13 -2.57 -27.43 11.10
N SER A 14 -1.27 -27.40 11.38
CA SER A 14 -0.26 -27.18 10.36
C SER A 14 -0.32 -28.30 9.32
N ASN A 15 -0.20 -27.97 8.03
CA ASN A 15 -0.03 -28.94 6.92
C ASN A 15 1.20 -29.85 7.07
N ARG A 16 2.05 -29.59 8.07
CA ARG A 16 3.21 -30.41 8.43
C ARG A 16 2.91 -31.45 9.52
N ALA A 17 1.69 -31.49 10.05
CA ALA A 17 1.29 -32.42 11.09
C ALA A 17 0.95 -33.80 10.50
N ARG A 18 1.80 -34.80 10.79
CA ARG A 18 1.47 -36.20 10.53
C ARG A 18 0.23 -36.63 11.34
N PRO A 19 -0.55 -37.61 10.85
CA PRO A 19 -1.69 -38.16 11.60
C PRO A 19 -1.22 -38.56 13.00
N ARG A 20 -1.85 -37.96 14.01
CA ARG A 20 -1.46 -38.09 15.40
C ARG A 20 -2.06 -39.38 15.95
N GLU A 21 -1.21 -40.33 16.34
CA GLU A 21 -1.60 -41.34 17.32
C GLU A 21 -2.17 -40.64 18.56
N ILE A 22 -3.27 -41.18 19.09
CA ILE A 22 -3.99 -40.71 20.27
C ILE A 22 -3.10 -40.96 21.51
N ARG A 23 -1.99 -40.24 21.62
CA ARG A 23 -1.17 -40.23 22.82
C ARG A 23 -1.82 -39.30 23.83
N GLU A 24 -1.98 -39.76 25.05
CA GLU A 24 -2.61 -39.01 26.14
C GLU A 24 -1.89 -37.67 26.34
N LYS A 25 -2.59 -36.58 26.03
CA LYS A 25 -2.11 -35.21 26.21
C LYS A 25 -2.92 -34.56 27.30
N LYS A 26 -2.24 -33.97 28.27
CA LYS A 26 -2.87 -33.10 29.26
C LYS A 26 -2.99 -31.67 28.71
N VAL A 27 -4.09 -31.02 29.03
CA VAL A 27 -4.28 -29.58 28.73
C VAL A 27 -3.46 -28.78 29.74
N VAL A 28 -2.69 -27.81 29.25
CA VAL A 28 -1.89 -26.90 30.06
C VAL A 28 -2.17 -25.48 29.60
N PHE A 29 -2.58 -24.63 30.52
CA PHE A 29 -2.77 -23.20 30.27
C PHE A 29 -1.44 -22.47 30.50
N LYS A 30 -1.04 -21.65 29.54
CA LYS A 30 0.15 -20.80 29.65
C LYS A 30 -0.27 -19.35 29.71
N GLY A 31 0.23 -18.60 30.70
CA GLY A 31 0.07 -17.15 30.73
C GLY A 31 0.74 -16.52 29.51
N VAL A 32 0.02 -15.63 28.83
CA VAL A 32 0.49 -14.83 27.69
C VAL A 32 0.07 -13.40 27.95
N LEU A 33 1.03 -12.48 27.84
CA LEU A 33 0.76 -11.05 27.97
C LEU A 33 -0.03 -10.56 26.76
N ASP A 34 -1.16 -9.91 27.03
CA ASP A 34 -1.95 -9.22 26.03
C ASP A 34 -1.50 -7.76 25.95
N SER A 35 -1.28 -7.25 24.75
CA SER A 35 -0.96 -5.83 24.57
C SER A 35 -2.24 -5.01 24.60
N PRO A 36 -2.42 -4.09 25.57
CA PRO A 36 -3.56 -3.17 25.61
C PRO A 36 -3.44 -2.07 24.53
N PHE A 37 -2.27 -1.92 23.91
CA PHE A 37 -1.96 -0.88 22.92
C PHE A 37 -2.31 -1.30 21.49
N ARG A 38 -3.39 -2.08 21.32
CA ARG A 38 -3.86 -2.51 20.00
C ARG A 38 -4.76 -1.43 19.40
N ILE A 39 -4.41 -0.99 18.20
CA ILE A 39 -5.25 -0.07 17.45
C ILE A 39 -6.20 -0.93 16.62
N HIS A 40 -7.49 -0.76 16.89
CA HIS A 40 -8.53 -1.43 16.14
C HIS A 40 -8.89 -0.64 14.88
N TRP A 41 -9.34 -1.36 13.86
CA TRP A 41 -9.97 -0.74 12.70
C TRP A 41 -11.23 0.03 13.13
N PRO A 42 -11.54 1.17 12.50
CA PRO A 42 -12.72 1.94 12.84
C PRO A 42 -13.97 1.16 12.44
N SER A 43 -14.96 1.14 13.34
CA SER A 43 -16.23 0.44 13.10
C SER A 43 -17.17 1.37 12.35
N VAL A 44 -17.22 1.24 11.03
CA VAL A 44 -18.09 2.05 10.15
C VAL A 44 -19.34 1.22 9.79
N PRO A 45 -20.57 1.72 9.99
CA PRO A 45 -21.79 1.02 9.59
C PRO A 45 -21.83 0.72 8.08
N LEU A 46 -22.34 -0.44 7.69
CA LEU A 46 -22.34 -0.89 6.29
C LEU A 46 -23.05 0.08 5.33
N ASN A 47 -24.17 0.68 5.77
CA ASN A 47 -24.91 1.68 5.00
C ASN A 47 -24.02 2.87 4.63
N LEU A 48 -23.21 3.34 5.59
CA LEU A 48 -22.27 4.44 5.39
C LEU A 48 -21.12 4.01 4.48
N GLN A 49 -20.57 2.81 4.66
CA GLN A 49 -19.53 2.28 3.77
C GLN A 49 -20.01 2.22 2.32
N ASN A 50 -21.25 1.79 2.07
CA ASN A 50 -21.86 1.74 0.75
C ASN A 50 -22.09 3.14 0.14
N ALA A 51 -22.55 4.09 0.95
CA ALA A 51 -22.74 5.48 0.51
C ALA A 51 -21.40 6.12 0.10
N ILE A 52 -20.36 5.93 0.93
CA ILE A 52 -19.00 6.39 0.63
C ILE A 52 -18.47 5.75 -0.65
N LEU A 53 -18.60 4.43 -0.81
CA LEU A 53 -18.15 3.74 -2.02
C LEU A 53 -18.86 4.28 -3.27
N SER A 54 -20.18 4.43 -3.21
CA SER A 54 -20.98 4.93 -4.34
C SER A 54 -20.53 6.32 -4.76
N HIS A 55 -20.27 7.20 -3.79
CA HIS A 55 -19.78 8.55 -4.04
C HIS A 55 -18.38 8.55 -4.65
N ILE A 56 -17.46 7.72 -4.15
CA ILE A 56 -16.12 7.56 -4.74
C ILE A 56 -16.21 7.06 -6.18
N LEU A 57 -17.10 6.11 -6.48
CA LEU A 57 -17.28 5.60 -7.83
C LEU A 57 -17.79 6.70 -8.79
N GLN A 58 -18.68 7.58 -8.32
CA GLN A 58 -19.12 8.76 -9.08
C GLN A 58 -17.94 9.72 -9.37
N LEU A 59 -17.08 9.97 -8.37
CA LEU A 59 -15.89 10.80 -8.56
C LEU A 59 -14.85 10.18 -9.53
N LEU A 60 -14.84 8.85 -9.64
CA LEU A 60 -13.94 8.10 -10.52
C LEU A 60 -14.55 7.80 -11.90
N GLU A 61 -15.76 8.27 -12.17
CA GLU A 61 -16.41 8.07 -13.46
C GLU A 61 -15.58 8.69 -14.60
N GLY A 62 -15.43 7.97 -15.71
CA GLY A 62 -14.62 8.41 -16.85
C GLY A 62 -13.10 8.26 -16.69
N VAL A 63 -12.58 7.98 -15.49
CA VAL A 63 -11.13 7.83 -15.25
C VAL A 63 -10.54 6.64 -16.01
N SER A 64 -11.23 5.50 -16.02
CA SER A 64 -10.79 4.30 -16.76
C SER A 64 -10.68 4.54 -18.27
N ALA A 65 -11.62 5.29 -18.85
CA ALA A 65 -11.61 5.64 -20.27
C ALA A 65 -10.41 6.54 -20.60
N TYR A 66 -10.18 7.56 -19.77
CA TYR A 66 -9.02 8.45 -19.89
C TYR A 66 -7.69 7.68 -19.80
N LEU A 67 -7.52 6.83 -18.78
CA LEU A 67 -6.30 6.06 -18.58
C LEU A 67 -6.08 5.04 -19.72
N SER A 68 -7.15 4.41 -20.21
CA SER A 68 -7.09 3.49 -21.36
C SER A 68 -6.63 4.21 -22.61
N HIS A 69 -7.22 5.37 -22.91
CA HIS A 69 -6.85 6.21 -24.06
C HIS A 69 -5.38 6.67 -23.96
N ARG A 70 -4.96 7.18 -22.80
CA ARG A 70 -3.56 7.59 -22.53
C ARG A 70 -2.57 6.43 -22.71
N SER A 71 -2.92 5.24 -22.22
CA SER A 71 -2.07 4.06 -22.35
C SER A 71 -1.94 3.59 -23.81
N ALA A 72 -3.03 3.64 -24.60
CA ALA A 72 -3.04 3.29 -26.00
C ALA A 72 -2.18 4.25 -26.83
N GLN A 73 -2.28 5.56 -26.57
CA GLN A 73 -1.44 6.57 -27.20
C GLN A 73 0.05 6.36 -26.88
N ASN A 74 0.39 6.07 -25.62
CA ASN A 74 1.78 5.79 -25.23
C ASN A 74 2.34 4.53 -25.90
N ARG A 75 1.53 3.48 -26.07
CA ARG A 75 1.93 2.27 -26.80
C ARG A 75 2.16 2.57 -28.29
N LYS A 76 1.32 3.38 -28.93
CA LYS A 76 1.52 3.83 -30.32
C LYS A 76 2.83 4.60 -30.47
N ARG A 77 3.11 5.56 -29.58
CA ARG A 77 4.38 6.31 -29.57
C ARG A 77 5.59 5.41 -29.39
N LYS A 78 5.53 4.45 -28.46
CA LYS A 78 6.62 3.49 -28.23
C LYS A 78 6.84 2.57 -29.43
N ARG A 79 5.76 2.10 -30.08
CA ARG A 79 5.86 1.27 -31.30
C ARG A 79 6.47 2.05 -32.45
N ASN A 80 6.08 3.32 -32.63
CA ASN A 80 6.65 4.19 -33.65
C ASN A 80 8.11 4.55 -33.36
N ALA A 81 8.51 4.70 -32.09
CA ALA A 81 9.91 4.90 -31.71
C ALA A 81 10.80 3.66 -31.90
N ILE A 82 10.20 2.46 -31.94
CA ILE A 82 10.92 1.19 -32.19
C ILE A 82 11.01 0.90 -33.70
N LEU A 83 9.99 1.30 -34.47
CA LEU A 83 9.95 1.11 -35.93
C LEU A 83 10.57 2.28 -36.72
N GLY A 84 10.72 3.45 -36.11
CA GLY A 84 11.49 4.56 -36.65
C GLY A 84 12.97 4.37 -36.37
N GLU A 85 13.77 4.31 -37.43
CA GLU A 85 15.23 4.11 -37.39
C GLU A 85 15.95 4.95 -36.33
N PRO A 86 17.02 4.44 -35.69
CA PRO A 86 17.89 5.24 -34.84
C PRO A 86 18.67 6.22 -35.72
N THR A 87 18.11 7.42 -35.92
CA THR A 87 18.88 8.53 -36.48
C THR A 87 19.91 8.96 -35.44
N SER A 88 21.11 8.41 -35.65
CA SER A 88 22.39 8.73 -35.04
C SER A 88 22.57 10.22 -34.70
N GLN A 89 22.16 10.65 -33.50
CA GLN A 89 22.58 11.95 -32.98
C GLN A 89 23.93 11.79 -32.29
N LYS A 90 24.98 12.07 -33.08
CA LYS A 90 26.34 12.34 -32.64
C LYS A 90 26.30 13.39 -31.53
N LYS A 91 26.84 13.07 -30.36
CA LYS A 91 27.15 14.02 -29.29
C LYS A 91 28.04 15.15 -29.85
N PRO A 92 27.69 16.44 -29.72
CA PRO A 92 28.64 17.51 -30.05
C PRO A 92 29.71 17.57 -28.95
N ARG A 93 30.96 17.37 -29.39
CA ARG A 93 32.16 17.52 -28.57
C ARG A 93 32.38 19.02 -28.35
N LYS A 94 32.44 19.43 -27.09
CA LYS A 94 32.71 20.79 -26.62
C LYS A 94 34.11 21.22 -27.11
N THR A 95 34.20 22.21 -27.99
CA THR A 95 35.44 22.95 -28.28
C THR A 95 35.24 24.42 -27.96
N LEU A 96 36.28 24.94 -27.32
CA LEU A 96 36.48 26.27 -26.77
C LEU A 96 36.67 27.33 -27.87
N ASN A 97 36.36 28.58 -27.49
CA ASN A 97 36.94 29.87 -27.93
C ASN A 97 36.05 30.85 -28.72
N THR A 98 35.69 31.91 -27.99
CA THR A 98 36.06 33.33 -28.21
C THR A 98 35.68 34.05 -29.50
N GLY A 99 34.98 35.18 -29.33
CA GLY A 99 35.28 36.41 -30.06
C GLY A 99 34.22 36.96 -31.01
N GLU A 100 33.48 37.96 -30.50
CA GLU A 100 33.11 39.23 -31.15
C GLU A 100 32.26 39.30 -32.45
N ASN A 101 31.15 40.03 -32.27
CA ASN A 101 30.62 41.15 -33.08
C ASN A 101 29.90 40.94 -34.43
N ALA A 102 28.85 41.77 -34.54
CA ALA A 102 28.16 42.31 -35.73
C ALA A 102 26.96 41.53 -36.32
N SER A 103 25.76 42.10 -36.09
CA SER A 103 24.62 42.15 -37.03
C SER A 103 24.81 43.33 -38.02
N PRO A 104 23.89 43.66 -38.96
CA PRO A 104 22.79 42.92 -39.65
C PRO A 104 22.81 43.13 -41.20
N HIS A 105 21.99 42.41 -41.98
CA HIS A 105 21.07 42.93 -43.04
C HIS A 105 20.65 41.91 -44.12
N ASP A 106 19.33 41.93 -44.39
CA ASP A 106 18.54 41.80 -45.65
C ASP A 106 18.59 40.60 -46.63
N ARG A 107 17.41 39.92 -46.72
CA ARG A 107 16.54 39.56 -47.89
C ARG A 107 17.12 38.91 -49.19
N PRO A 108 16.29 38.30 -50.08
CA PRO A 108 15.12 37.41 -49.90
C PRO A 108 15.13 36.16 -50.84
N SER A 109 14.15 35.25 -50.63
CA SER A 109 13.50 34.34 -51.62
C SER A 109 14.29 33.19 -52.28
N LEU A 110 13.80 31.95 -52.11
CA LEU A 110 13.20 31.11 -53.17
C LEU A 110 12.86 29.72 -52.60
N GLU A 111 11.66 29.22 -52.94
CA GLU A 111 11.11 27.93 -52.53
C GLU A 111 11.95 26.73 -53.01
N PRO A 112 11.70 25.54 -52.43
CA PRO A 112 11.00 24.58 -53.29
C PRO A 112 9.84 23.86 -52.61
N ILE A 113 8.75 23.84 -53.36
CA ILE A 113 7.62 22.92 -53.35
C ILE A 113 8.06 21.51 -52.91
N ASN A 114 7.53 21.03 -51.79
CA ASN A 114 7.46 19.61 -51.53
C ASN A 114 6.12 19.25 -50.89
N GLN A 115 5.21 18.79 -51.74
CA GLN A 115 3.90 18.28 -51.39
C GLN A 115 4.08 17.04 -50.49
N LYS A 116 3.80 17.20 -49.20
CA LYS A 116 3.55 16.07 -48.31
C LYS A 116 2.04 15.80 -48.28
N PRO A 117 1.63 14.53 -48.35
CA PRO A 117 0.22 14.16 -48.45
C PRO A 117 -0.51 14.54 -47.16
N THR A 118 -1.67 15.15 -47.37
CA THR A 118 -2.77 15.37 -46.44
C THR A 118 -3.13 14.04 -45.77
N VAL A 119 -2.53 13.77 -44.60
CA VAL A 119 -3.04 12.74 -43.69
C VAL A 119 -3.97 13.46 -42.75
N GLU A 120 -5.25 13.27 -43.01
CA GLU A 120 -6.40 13.42 -42.12
C GLU A 120 -6.01 13.81 -40.69
N ALA A 121 -6.33 15.05 -40.35
CA ALA A 121 -6.39 15.51 -38.98
C ALA A 121 -7.45 14.67 -38.26
N ALA A 122 -7.03 13.50 -37.76
CA ALA A 122 -7.78 12.76 -36.77
C ALA A 122 -8.07 13.75 -35.64
N GLU A 123 -9.35 14.08 -35.46
CA GLU A 123 -9.87 14.87 -34.37
C GLU A 123 -9.19 14.41 -33.08
N ARG A 124 -8.22 15.21 -32.62
CA ARG A 124 -7.69 15.04 -31.27
C ARG A 124 -8.79 15.56 -30.37
N VAL A 125 -9.70 14.66 -29.97
CA VAL A 125 -10.51 14.91 -28.80
C VAL A 125 -9.52 15.01 -27.65
N ASP A 126 -9.19 16.25 -27.28
CA ASP A 126 -8.35 16.55 -26.15
C ASP A 126 -9.13 16.16 -24.90
N PHE A 127 -8.97 14.90 -24.49
CA PHE A 127 -9.48 14.45 -23.20
C PHE A 127 -8.70 15.18 -22.11
N GLU A 128 -9.30 16.22 -21.54
CA GLU A 128 -8.76 16.88 -20.36
C GLU A 128 -8.57 15.86 -19.23
N SER A 129 -7.44 15.95 -18.52
CA SER A 129 -7.15 15.03 -17.41
C SER A 129 -8.17 15.25 -16.30
N PRO A 130 -8.89 14.21 -15.84
CA PRO A 130 -9.75 14.33 -14.66
C PRO A 130 -8.95 14.88 -13.47
N LEU A 131 -9.46 15.95 -12.83
CA LEU A 131 -8.80 16.62 -11.71
C LEU A 131 -8.53 15.68 -10.52
N ILE A 132 -9.33 14.64 -10.36
CA ILE A 132 -9.14 13.64 -9.31
C ILE A 132 -7.81 12.90 -9.44
N LEU A 133 -7.29 12.70 -10.67
CA LEU A 133 -6.08 11.91 -10.89
C LEU A 133 -4.81 12.54 -10.31
N SER A 134 -4.75 13.87 -10.16
CA SER A 134 -3.59 14.55 -9.56
C SER A 134 -3.55 14.45 -8.04
N HIS A 135 -4.65 14.02 -7.40
CA HIS A 135 -4.78 13.95 -5.95
C HIS A 135 -5.04 12.53 -5.44
N LEU A 136 -5.03 11.55 -6.34
CA LEU A 136 -5.34 10.16 -6.06
C LEU A 136 -4.07 9.30 -6.01
N LEU A 137 -3.95 8.52 -4.94
CA LEU A 137 -2.90 7.54 -4.74
C LEU A 137 -3.55 6.18 -4.53
N TYR A 138 -3.01 5.12 -5.12
CA TYR A 138 -3.54 3.77 -4.91
C TYR A 138 -2.44 2.73 -4.80
N GLY A 139 -2.73 1.68 -4.03
CA GLY A 139 -1.82 0.58 -3.73
C GLY A 139 -1.21 0.68 -2.33
N VAL A 140 -1.09 -0.49 -1.67
CA VAL A 140 -0.62 -0.60 -0.28
C VAL A 140 0.73 0.09 -0.11
N ASN A 141 1.74 -0.29 -0.89
CA ASN A 141 3.11 0.22 -0.75
C ASN A 141 3.24 1.73 -1.04
N VAL A 142 2.40 2.27 -1.92
CA VAL A 142 2.44 3.69 -2.28
C VAL A 142 1.87 4.52 -1.14
N VAL A 143 0.70 4.11 -0.63
CA VAL A 143 0.02 4.78 0.48
C VAL A 143 0.81 4.64 1.79
N THR A 144 1.44 3.49 2.04
CA THR A 144 2.26 3.30 3.26
C THR A 144 3.49 4.20 3.25
N LYS A 145 4.25 4.24 2.15
CA LYS A 145 5.39 5.15 2.00
C LYS A 145 4.97 6.61 2.19
N ARG A 146 3.82 6.98 1.63
CA ARG A 146 3.24 8.32 1.76
C ARG A 146 2.95 8.65 3.23
N LEU A 147 2.31 7.73 3.94
CA LEU A 147 1.99 7.85 5.37
C LEU A 147 3.22 7.92 6.26
N GLU A 148 4.24 7.10 5.99
CA GLU A 148 5.49 7.09 6.74
C GLU A 148 6.19 8.44 6.62
N ILE A 149 6.30 8.98 5.40
CA ILE A 149 6.88 10.31 5.16
C ILE A 149 6.08 11.39 5.90
N GLN A 150 4.74 11.36 5.79
CA GLN A 150 3.86 12.33 6.44
C GLN A 150 3.98 12.27 7.97
N THR A 151 4.01 11.07 8.54
CA THR A 151 4.17 10.86 9.99
C THR A 151 5.55 11.29 10.48
N GLN A 152 6.60 10.99 9.73
CA GLN A 152 7.97 11.37 10.07
C GLN A 152 8.14 12.89 10.07
N ARG A 153 7.54 13.59 9.09
CA ARG A 153 7.53 15.05 9.00
C ARG A 153 6.79 15.69 10.18
N ALA A 154 5.62 15.16 10.54
CA ALA A 154 4.84 15.68 11.67
C ALA A 154 5.55 15.50 13.03
N ARG A 155 6.40 14.47 13.17
CA ARG A 155 7.14 14.18 14.42
C ARG A 155 8.46 14.90 14.55
N ARG A 156 9.07 15.32 13.45
CA ARG A 156 10.34 16.05 13.48
C ARG A 156 10.00 17.54 13.48
N PRO A 157 10.20 18.26 14.60
CA PRO A 157 10.14 19.72 14.54
C PRO A 157 11.19 20.16 13.52
N THR A 158 10.75 20.82 12.46
CA THR A 158 11.63 21.30 11.40
C THR A 158 12.61 22.29 12.03
N VAL A 159 13.84 21.85 12.32
CA VAL A 159 14.94 22.76 12.61
C VAL A 159 15.17 23.50 11.29
N ILE A 160 14.84 24.79 11.27
CA ILE A 160 14.95 25.65 10.10
C ILE A 160 16.43 25.72 9.71
N SER A 161 16.85 24.89 8.75
CA SER A 161 18.01 25.20 7.91
C SER A 161 17.47 25.92 6.69
N ALA A 162 17.47 27.25 6.77
CA ALA A 162 17.24 28.11 5.63
C ALA A 162 18.45 28.00 4.71
N ASP A 163 18.44 27.01 3.80
CA ASP A 163 19.30 27.03 2.63
C ASP A 163 18.50 26.65 1.38
N ILE A 164 18.52 27.59 0.44
CA ILE A 164 17.80 27.62 -0.83
C ILE A 164 18.50 26.68 -1.81
N SER A 165 17.85 25.59 -2.23
CA SER A 165 17.99 25.02 -3.59
C SER A 165 17.14 23.76 -3.78
N GLY A 166 16.06 23.90 -4.57
CA GLY A 166 15.29 22.77 -5.11
C GLY A 166 13.84 22.71 -4.63
N GLN A 167 12.98 23.56 -5.19
CA GLN A 167 11.53 23.32 -5.22
C GLN A 167 11.24 22.05 -6.04
N LEU A 168 11.43 20.87 -5.45
CA LEU A 168 10.77 19.67 -5.91
C LEU A 168 9.41 19.67 -5.22
N LEU A 169 8.34 19.95 -5.98
CA LEU A 169 6.93 19.99 -5.54
C LEU A 169 6.68 19.05 -4.36
N ASP A 170 6.65 19.62 -3.16
CA ASP A 170 6.49 18.83 -1.96
C ASP A 170 5.13 18.14 -2.03
N PRO A 171 5.08 16.81 -1.93
CA PRO A 171 3.83 16.12 -2.15
C PRO A 171 2.84 16.49 -1.03
N LYS A 172 1.58 16.73 -1.39
CA LYS A 172 0.51 17.19 -0.49
C LYS A 172 0.10 16.09 0.51
N PRO A 173 -0.13 16.39 1.80
CA PRO A 173 -0.44 15.37 2.80
C PRO A 173 -1.73 14.61 2.44
N LEU A 174 -1.81 13.35 2.85
CA LEU A 174 -3.04 12.56 2.73
C LEU A 174 -4.09 13.10 3.70
N LYS A 175 -5.34 13.15 3.23
CA LYS A 175 -6.54 13.54 4.00
C LYS A 175 -7.45 12.34 4.29
N TYR A 176 -7.66 11.49 3.28
CA TYR A 176 -8.54 10.33 3.37
C TYR A 176 -7.87 9.07 2.85
N ILE A 177 -8.10 7.94 3.52
CA ILE A 177 -7.62 6.62 3.09
C ILE A 177 -8.78 5.62 3.15
N PHE A 178 -9.07 5.03 2.00
CA PHE A 178 -10.07 3.99 1.84
C PHE A 178 -9.38 2.63 1.64
N VAL A 179 -9.83 1.62 2.36
CA VAL A 179 -9.22 0.28 2.36
C VAL A 179 -10.26 -0.79 2.11
N CYS A 180 -10.06 -1.62 1.10
CA CYS A 180 -10.93 -2.76 0.76
C CYS A 180 -10.69 -3.95 1.69
N ARG A 181 -10.80 -3.74 3.02
CA ARG A 181 -10.39 -4.72 4.04
C ARG A 181 -11.10 -6.08 3.91
N ALA A 182 -12.37 -6.08 3.51
CA ALA A 182 -13.16 -7.29 3.33
C ALA A 182 -12.70 -8.15 2.13
N ASP A 183 -11.95 -7.59 1.20
CA ASP A 183 -11.49 -8.26 -0.03
C ASP A 183 -10.03 -8.75 0.06
N VAL A 184 -9.34 -8.49 1.19
CA VAL A 184 -7.93 -8.83 1.38
C VAL A 184 -7.79 -10.11 2.20
N ASP A 185 -7.20 -11.13 1.58
CA ASP A 185 -6.80 -12.37 2.23
C ASP A 185 -5.31 -12.65 1.97
N PRO A 186 -4.45 -12.71 3.00
CA PRO A 186 -4.74 -12.53 4.43
C PRO A 186 -4.84 -11.06 4.86
N PRO A 187 -5.70 -10.72 5.85
CA PRO A 187 -5.89 -9.33 6.32
C PRO A 187 -4.63 -8.72 6.94
N LEU A 188 -3.65 -9.55 7.31
CA LEU A 188 -2.37 -9.10 7.87
C LEU A 188 -1.60 -8.15 6.92
N LEU A 189 -1.84 -8.24 5.61
CA LEU A 189 -1.22 -7.36 4.61
C LEU A 189 -1.55 -5.87 4.81
N ILE A 190 -2.64 -5.54 5.51
CA ILE A 190 -3.10 -4.16 5.70
C ILE A 190 -3.25 -3.78 7.19
N ASP A 191 -3.03 -4.71 8.13
CA ASP A 191 -3.22 -4.48 9.58
C ASP A 191 -2.29 -3.42 10.20
N HIS A 192 -1.23 -3.02 9.49
CA HIS A 192 -0.34 -1.95 9.89
C HIS A 192 -0.92 -0.54 9.62
N LEU A 193 -1.90 -0.40 8.71
CA LEU A 193 -2.46 0.90 8.33
C LEU A 193 -3.11 1.66 9.50
N PRO A 194 -3.99 1.05 10.34
CA PRO A 194 -4.54 1.73 11.51
C PRO A 194 -3.46 2.27 12.44
N HIS A 195 -2.35 1.55 12.59
CA HIS A 195 -1.24 1.93 13.44
C HIS A 195 -0.50 3.16 12.90
N LEU A 196 -0.24 3.21 11.58
CA LEU A 196 0.37 4.39 10.94
C LEU A 196 -0.55 5.62 11.01
N VAL A 197 -1.85 5.44 10.74
CA VAL A 197 -2.82 6.55 10.80
C VAL A 197 -2.94 7.11 12.21
N ALA A 198 -3.07 6.25 13.22
CA ALA A 198 -3.13 6.69 14.61
C ALA A 198 -1.83 7.37 15.06
N ALA A 199 -0.68 6.84 14.63
CA ALA A 199 0.63 7.40 14.93
C ALA A 199 0.82 8.82 14.38
N TYR A 200 0.22 9.13 13.22
CA TYR A 200 0.14 10.47 12.66
C TYR A 200 -0.84 11.34 13.43
N ASN A 201 -2.08 10.88 13.63
CA ASN A 201 -3.11 11.67 14.31
C ASN A 201 -2.75 12.02 15.75
N SER A 202 -1.94 11.20 16.43
CA SER A 202 -1.43 11.51 17.78
C SER A 202 -0.44 12.67 17.85
N THR A 203 0.10 13.14 16.72
CA THR A 203 0.94 14.35 16.68
C THR A 203 0.12 15.64 16.70
N ASN A 204 -1.20 15.55 16.88
CA ASN A 204 -2.15 16.68 16.82
C ASN A 204 -1.96 17.55 15.56
N PRO A 205 -2.07 16.96 14.35
CA PRO A 205 -1.98 17.72 13.10
C PRO A 205 -3.14 18.72 12.97
N SER A 206 -2.98 19.73 12.11
CA SER A 206 -4.06 20.68 11.78
C SER A 206 -5.27 20.00 11.15
N GLU A 207 -5.04 18.96 10.35
CA GLU A 207 -6.08 18.12 9.76
C GLU A 207 -5.84 16.66 10.11
N TYR A 208 -6.87 16.00 10.66
CA TYR A 208 -6.81 14.59 11.01
C TYR A 208 -7.02 13.71 9.78
N LEU A 209 -6.17 12.70 9.66
CA LEU A 209 -6.28 11.68 8.64
C LEU A 209 -7.39 10.69 9.00
N LYS A 210 -8.31 10.44 8.07
CA LYS A 210 -9.40 9.46 8.26
C LYS A 210 -9.08 8.15 7.52
N LEU A 211 -9.26 7.03 8.22
CA LEU A 211 -9.16 5.69 7.66
C LEU A 211 -10.55 5.07 7.57
N ILE A 212 -10.92 4.59 6.38
CA ILE A 212 -12.26 4.09 6.10
C ILE A 212 -12.17 2.68 5.53
N PRO A 213 -12.69 1.65 6.23
CA PRO A 213 -12.91 0.34 5.63
C PRO A 213 -14.09 0.42 4.64
N LEU A 214 -13.86 -0.09 3.44
CA LEU A 214 -14.87 -0.22 2.39
C LEU A 214 -15.55 -1.60 2.46
N PRO A 215 -16.78 -1.73 1.92
CA PRO A 215 -17.53 -2.99 1.98
C PRO A 215 -16.90 -4.05 1.08
N GLN A 216 -17.38 -5.29 1.18
CA GLN A 216 -16.95 -6.39 0.29
C GLN A 216 -17.29 -6.08 -1.18
N GLY A 217 -16.40 -6.45 -2.10
CA GLY A 217 -16.52 -6.20 -3.54
C GLY A 217 -16.00 -4.84 -3.99
N SER A 218 -15.58 -3.98 -3.06
CA SER A 218 -15.05 -2.64 -3.34
C SER A 218 -13.76 -2.68 -4.15
N GLU A 219 -12.90 -3.68 -3.91
CA GLU A 219 -11.65 -3.82 -4.65
C GLU A 219 -11.90 -3.93 -6.15
N LEU A 220 -12.87 -4.76 -6.54
CA LEU A 220 -13.24 -4.97 -7.93
C LEU A 220 -13.94 -3.74 -8.52
N ALA A 221 -14.84 -3.11 -7.76
CA ALA A 221 -15.57 -1.92 -8.20
C ALA A 221 -14.61 -0.75 -8.48
N LEU A 222 -13.68 -0.48 -7.56
CA LEU A 222 -12.66 0.55 -7.72
C LEU A 222 -11.68 0.20 -8.85
N ALA A 223 -11.27 -1.06 -8.96
CA ALA A 223 -10.39 -1.51 -10.03
C ALA A 223 -11.01 -1.28 -11.43
N ARG A 224 -12.32 -1.56 -11.57
CA ARG A 224 -13.07 -1.29 -12.81
C ARG A 224 -13.18 0.21 -13.09
N ALA A 225 -13.53 1.02 -12.10
CA ALA A 225 -13.63 2.48 -12.25
C ALA A 225 -12.29 3.12 -12.63
N LEU A 226 -11.17 2.61 -12.09
CA LEU A 226 -9.82 3.09 -12.40
C LEU A 226 -9.19 2.43 -13.63
N GLY A 227 -9.80 1.39 -14.21
CA GLY A 227 -9.23 0.66 -15.35
C GLY A 227 -7.92 -0.08 -15.02
N ILE A 228 -7.74 -0.51 -13.77
CA ILE A 228 -6.56 -1.26 -13.31
C ILE A 228 -6.95 -2.63 -12.77
N ARG A 229 -5.96 -3.51 -12.55
CA ARG A 229 -6.23 -4.92 -12.23
C ARG A 229 -6.81 -5.12 -10.83
N LYS A 230 -6.35 -4.33 -9.84
CA LYS A 230 -6.66 -4.52 -8.43
C LYS A 230 -6.37 -3.25 -7.62
N VAL A 231 -7.28 -2.87 -6.72
CA VAL A 231 -7.17 -1.67 -5.88
C VAL A 231 -7.52 -2.00 -4.44
N THR A 232 -6.49 -2.24 -3.64
CA THR A 232 -6.67 -2.61 -2.23
C THR A 232 -6.77 -1.39 -1.31
N VAL A 233 -6.01 -0.34 -1.61
CA VAL A 233 -5.96 0.90 -0.82
C VAL A 233 -6.01 2.08 -1.78
N LEU A 234 -6.80 3.08 -1.43
CA LEU A 234 -6.97 4.33 -2.15
C LEU A 234 -6.76 5.49 -1.17
N GLY A 235 -5.93 6.47 -1.52
CA GLY A 235 -5.66 7.66 -0.74
C GLY A 235 -5.99 8.92 -1.53
N ILE A 236 -6.54 9.92 -0.84
CA ILE A 236 -6.82 11.25 -1.40
C ILE A 236 -6.01 12.27 -0.60
N ASP A 237 -5.28 13.13 -1.32
CA ASP A 237 -4.51 14.24 -0.73
C ASP A 237 -5.39 15.44 -0.36
N THR A 238 -4.91 16.29 0.54
CA THR A 238 -5.57 17.57 0.91
C THR A 238 -5.70 18.55 -0.26
N GLY A 239 -5.00 18.31 -1.37
CA GLY A 239 -5.11 19.13 -2.58
C GLY A 239 -6.36 18.89 -3.40
N PHE A 240 -7.12 17.83 -3.11
CA PHE A 240 -8.39 17.58 -3.78
C PHE A 240 -9.42 18.64 -3.35
N PRO A 241 -10.20 19.21 -4.28
CA PRO A 241 -11.25 20.17 -3.92
C PRO A 241 -12.18 19.57 -2.86
N ASP A 242 -12.45 20.33 -1.81
CA ASP A 242 -13.30 19.86 -0.72
C ASP A 242 -14.71 19.60 -1.24
N ASP A 243 -15.06 18.32 -1.32
CA ASP A 243 -16.41 17.88 -1.64
C ASP A 243 -17.24 17.84 -0.35
N PRO A 244 -18.24 18.74 -0.19
CA PRO A 244 -19.03 18.85 1.02
C PRO A 244 -19.85 17.59 1.31
N ARG A 245 -20.21 16.82 0.27
CA ARG A 245 -20.99 15.60 0.42
C ARG A 245 -20.11 14.49 0.99
N LEU A 246 -18.89 14.36 0.49
CA LEU A 246 -17.92 13.41 1.02
C LEU A 246 -17.49 13.79 2.44
N SER A 247 -17.23 15.07 2.72
CA SER A 247 -16.81 15.50 4.06
C SER A 247 -17.89 15.25 5.11
N SER A 248 -19.17 15.52 4.80
CA SER A 248 -20.30 15.23 5.70
C SER A 248 -20.43 13.73 6.01
N LEU A 249 -20.28 12.85 5.02
CA LEU A 249 -20.27 11.40 5.25
C LEU A 249 -19.10 10.97 6.16
N LEU A 250 -17.93 11.58 5.97
CA LEU A 250 -16.70 11.23 6.69
C LEU A 250 -16.60 11.84 8.09
N GLU A 251 -17.37 12.86 8.41
CA GLU A 251 -17.42 13.47 9.74
C GLU A 251 -17.87 12.44 10.80
N SER A 252 -18.82 11.59 10.43
CA SER A 252 -19.33 10.50 11.27
C SER A 252 -18.31 9.37 11.55
N VAL A 253 -17.20 9.31 10.80
CA VAL A 253 -16.17 8.28 10.98
C VAL A 253 -15.21 8.69 12.09
N SER A 254 -15.00 7.80 13.06
CA SER A 254 -14.09 8.02 14.20
C SER A 254 -12.66 8.31 13.74
N THR A 255 -12.03 9.35 14.31
CA THR A 255 -10.60 9.59 14.16
C THR A 255 -9.81 8.53 14.94
N LEU A 256 -8.88 7.85 14.28
CA LEU A 256 -7.98 6.93 14.95
C LEU A 256 -6.85 7.73 15.59
N SER A 257 -6.63 7.58 16.89
CA SER A 257 -5.47 8.14 17.58
C SER A 257 -4.94 7.14 18.59
N ALA A 258 -3.62 7.08 18.74
CA ALA A 258 -2.97 6.29 19.76
C ALA A 258 -2.89 7.13 21.04
N SER A 259 -3.78 6.87 22.00
CA SER A 259 -3.82 7.63 23.26
C SER A 259 -2.47 7.63 23.99
N TRP A 260 -1.70 6.54 23.92
CA TRP A 260 -0.36 6.40 24.50
C TRP A 260 0.75 7.17 23.77
N LEU A 261 0.47 7.73 22.60
CA LEU A 261 1.38 8.64 21.91
C LEU A 261 0.93 10.10 22.00
N SER A 262 -0.28 10.35 22.51
CA SER A 262 -0.82 11.69 22.69
C SER A 262 -0.18 12.36 23.90
N THR A 263 0.02 13.67 23.82
CA THR A 263 0.44 14.53 24.93
C THR A 263 -0.78 15.28 25.46
N PRO A 264 -1.10 15.21 26.77
CA PRO A 264 -0.31 14.63 27.86
C PRO A 264 -0.34 13.09 27.89
N ALA A 265 0.73 12.50 28.43
CA ALA A 265 0.87 11.04 28.51
C ALA A 265 -0.29 10.43 29.31
N PRO A 266 -0.93 9.35 28.82
CA PRO A 266 -2.05 8.75 29.52
C PRO A 266 -1.59 8.03 30.80
N PRO A 267 -2.51 7.80 31.75
CA PRO A 267 -2.22 7.02 32.95
C PRO A 267 -1.78 5.60 32.61
N LEU A 268 -1.01 4.99 33.51
CA LEU A 268 -0.55 3.61 33.39
C LEU A 268 -1.75 2.66 33.33
N ILE A 269 -1.81 1.83 32.28
CA ILE A 269 -2.87 0.84 32.08
C ILE A 269 -2.47 -0.47 32.76
N ALA A 270 -3.42 -1.11 33.44
CA ALA A 270 -3.20 -2.41 34.07
C ALA A 270 -2.83 -3.49 33.04
N THR A 271 -1.85 -4.34 33.39
CA THR A 271 -1.41 -5.44 32.52
C THR A 271 -2.47 -6.53 32.43
N HIS A 272 -2.76 -6.99 31.21
CA HIS A 272 -3.75 -8.05 30.98
C HIS A 272 -3.04 -9.36 30.62
N ILE A 273 -3.14 -10.36 31.50
CA ILE A 273 -2.57 -11.71 31.27
C ILE A 273 -3.68 -12.64 30.79
N LYS A 274 -3.59 -13.08 29.53
CA LYS A 274 -4.47 -14.11 28.95
C LYS A 274 -3.88 -15.49 29.19
N HIS A 275 -4.72 -16.52 29.19
CA HIS A 275 -4.27 -17.92 29.28
C HIS A 275 -4.44 -18.61 27.93
N LEU A 276 -3.33 -19.01 27.32
CA LEU A 276 -3.33 -19.80 26.10
C LEU A 276 -3.45 -21.29 26.44
N ARG A 277 -4.50 -21.94 25.94
CA ARG A 277 -4.67 -23.38 26.04
C ARG A 277 -3.66 -24.09 25.14
N THR A 278 -2.77 -24.86 25.75
CA THR A 278 -1.79 -25.71 25.05
C THR A 278 -1.94 -27.16 25.47
N THR A 279 -1.38 -28.09 24.70
CA THR A 279 -1.35 -29.51 25.06
C THR A 279 0.08 -29.93 25.36
N ALA A 280 0.30 -30.55 26.51
CA ALA A 280 1.57 -31.21 26.86
C ALA A 280 1.36 -32.73 26.86
N PRO A 281 2.39 -33.54 26.53
CA PRO A 281 2.30 -34.98 26.75
C PRO A 281 2.10 -35.25 28.24
N LYS A 282 1.26 -36.23 28.57
CA LYS A 282 1.03 -36.64 29.96
C LYS A 282 2.35 -37.11 30.60
N ASP A 283 3.10 -37.95 29.87
CA ASP A 283 4.42 -38.43 30.26
C ASP A 283 5.55 -37.73 29.50
N MET A 284 6.14 -36.71 30.14
CA MET A 284 7.24 -35.94 29.57
C MET A 284 8.52 -36.77 29.33
N LYS A 285 8.78 -37.80 30.16
CA LYS A 285 9.97 -38.66 30.04
C LYS A 285 9.88 -39.59 28.82
N ALA A 286 8.79 -40.34 28.71
CA ALA A 286 8.55 -41.23 27.56
C ALA A 286 8.51 -40.43 26.24
N ALA A 287 7.85 -39.27 26.23
CA ALA A 287 7.82 -38.40 25.06
C ALA A 287 9.21 -37.84 24.67
N ARG A 288 10.13 -37.66 25.63
CA ARG A 288 11.51 -37.25 25.34
C ARG A 288 12.31 -38.39 24.70
N VAL A 289 12.20 -39.62 25.23
CA VAL A 289 12.88 -40.82 24.71
C VAL A 289 12.44 -41.11 23.27
N LEU A 290 11.13 -41.12 23.01
CA LEU A 290 10.60 -41.33 21.66
C LEU A 290 11.06 -40.25 20.67
N ARG A 291 11.13 -38.98 21.10
CA ARG A 291 11.66 -37.90 20.23
C ARG A 291 13.13 -38.09 19.91
N THR A 292 13.93 -38.59 20.85
CA THR A 292 15.35 -38.87 20.59
C THR A 292 15.52 -40.03 19.62
N GLU A 293 14.72 -41.09 19.76
CA GLU A 293 14.69 -42.24 18.84
C GLU A 293 14.22 -41.84 17.43
N GLU A 294 13.12 -41.09 17.33
CA GLU A 294 12.62 -40.58 16.05
C GLU A 294 13.66 -39.71 15.33
N LYS A 295 14.39 -38.87 16.07
CA LYS A 295 15.48 -38.05 15.52
C LYS A 295 16.67 -38.92 15.06
N ALA A 296 17.02 -39.97 15.81
CA ALA A 296 18.09 -40.90 15.42
C ALA A 296 17.72 -41.65 14.13
N ALA A 297 16.52 -42.24 14.08
CA ALA A 297 16.02 -42.94 12.90
C ALA A 297 15.90 -42.03 11.66
N ALA A 298 15.49 -40.77 11.84
CA ALA A 298 15.44 -39.79 10.75
C ALA A 298 16.85 -39.43 10.22
N LYS A 299 17.85 -39.31 11.10
CA LYS A 299 19.26 -39.08 10.71
C LYS A 299 19.81 -40.27 9.92
N GLU A 300 19.50 -41.50 10.33
CA GLU A 300 19.91 -42.70 9.59
C GLU A 300 19.28 -42.80 8.21
N LYS A 301 17.97 -42.52 8.09
CA LYS A 301 17.29 -42.46 6.80
C LYS A 301 17.91 -41.42 5.87
N LYS A 302 18.30 -40.25 6.40
CA LYS A 302 18.97 -39.21 5.62
C LYS A 302 20.37 -39.61 5.15
N LYS A 303 21.13 -40.35 5.99
CA LYS A 303 22.44 -40.90 5.60
C LYS A 303 22.32 -41.96 4.50
N LYS A 304 21.28 -42.81 4.56
CA LYS A 304 21.02 -43.84 3.53
C LYS A 304 20.58 -43.25 2.19
N HIS A 305 19.98 -42.06 2.18
CA HIS A 305 19.50 -41.40 0.96
C HIS A 305 20.50 -40.41 0.33
N LEU A 306 21.70 -40.21 0.91
CA LEU A 306 22.74 -39.43 0.25
C LEU A 306 23.41 -40.32 -0.83
N PRO A 307 23.36 -39.96 -2.13
CA PRO A 307 24.07 -40.73 -3.15
C PRO A 307 25.56 -40.69 -2.84
N LYS A 308 26.20 -41.86 -2.76
CA LYS A 308 27.66 -41.96 -2.65
C LYS A 308 28.25 -41.25 -3.87
N SER A 309 28.91 -40.12 -3.66
CA SER A 309 29.75 -39.51 -4.68
C SER A 309 30.81 -40.53 -5.07
N SER A 310 30.71 -41.05 -6.28
CA SER A 310 31.71 -41.90 -6.91
C SER A 310 33.07 -41.19 -6.85
N PRO A 311 34.16 -41.85 -6.45
CA PRO A 311 35.49 -41.27 -6.60
C PRO A 311 35.79 -41.13 -8.09
N LEU A 312 36.09 -39.90 -8.52
CA LEU A 312 36.65 -39.61 -9.85
C LEU A 312 37.95 -40.40 -10.01
N GLN A 313 37.98 -41.31 -10.99
CA GLN A 313 39.20 -41.88 -11.55
C GLN A 313 39.82 -40.89 -12.53
#